data_AF-A0A1W9HFE0-F1
#
_entry.id   AF-A0A1W9HFE0-F1
#
_cell.length_a   1.000
_cell.length_b   1.000
_cell.length_c   1.000
_cell.angle_alpha   90.00
_cell.angle_beta   90.00
_cell.angle_gamma   90.00
#
_symmetry.space_group_name_H-M   'P 1'
#
loop_
_entity.id
_entity.type
_entity.pdbx_description
1 polymer ?
#
loop_
_entity_poly.entity_id
_entity_poly.type
_entity_poly.pdbx_seq_one_letter_code
_entity_poly.pdbx_strand_id
1 'polypeptide(L)'
;MRNVLCTLILTFFTLSLGGTPFAMAAPEQQNKMKACNEKANAKGFGEGKGDERKAFMKECLSAKAGKGGGGKDTQQNKMKACNKEAGEKQLKGDERKQFMSDCLSA
;
A
#
# COMPACT_ATOMS: atom_id res chain seq x y z
N MET A 1 21.18 10.96 33.87
CA MET A 1 20.44 10.62 35.09
C MET A 1 19.20 11.51 35.22
N ARG A 2 18.20 11.27 34.37
CA ARG A 2 16.85 11.82 34.50
C ARG A 2 15.94 10.91 33.67
N ASN A 3 15.43 9.89 34.34
CA ASN A 3 14.12 9.31 34.09
C ASN A 3 14.02 8.33 32.89
N VAL A 4 14.40 7.05 32.88
CA VAL A 4 14.38 5.97 33.92
C VAL A 4 13.17 5.99 34.88
N LEU A 5 12.14 6.81 34.62
CA LEU A 5 11.02 7.05 35.54
C LEU A 5 9.63 6.69 34.98
N CYS A 6 9.52 6.18 33.75
CA CYS A 6 8.22 5.76 33.19
C CYS A 6 8.11 4.25 32.94
N THR A 7 8.98 3.44 33.56
CA THR A 7 8.99 1.97 33.45
C THR A 7 8.22 1.24 34.57
N LEU A 8 7.35 1.91 35.32
CA LEU A 8 6.67 1.30 36.48
C LEU A 8 5.21 1.78 36.67
N ILE A 9 4.35 1.65 35.66
CA ILE A 9 2.90 1.68 35.91
C ILE A 9 2.20 0.60 35.06
N LEU A 10 1.60 -0.37 35.76
CA LEU A 10 0.46 -1.22 35.37
C LEU A 10 0.71 -2.44 34.47
N THR A 11 1.37 -3.46 35.06
CA THR A 11 0.93 -4.85 34.91
C THR A 11 -0.44 -5.02 35.60
N PHE A 12 -1.48 -5.46 34.88
CA PHE A 12 -2.64 -6.30 35.31
C PHE A 12 -3.83 -6.13 34.34
N PHE A 13 -3.85 -6.90 33.24
CA PHE A 13 -5.12 -7.32 32.64
C PHE A 13 -5.01 -8.81 32.28
N THR A 14 -5.37 -9.60 33.28
CA THR A 14 -5.49 -11.05 33.28
C THR A 14 -6.61 -11.52 32.36
N LEU A 15 -6.25 -12.38 31.40
CA LEU A 15 -6.86 -13.69 31.11
C LEU A 15 -8.38 -13.87 31.37
N SER A 16 -9.18 -13.96 30.31
CA SER A 16 -10.36 -14.85 30.14
C SER A 16 -10.99 -14.60 28.76
N LEU A 17 -10.77 -15.47 27.77
CA LEU A 17 -11.60 -16.62 27.36
C LEU A 17 -12.73 -16.24 26.38
N GLY A 18 -12.69 -16.84 25.18
CA GLY A 18 -13.89 -17.10 24.37
C GLY A 18 -14.13 -16.20 23.16
N GLY A 19 -13.21 -16.17 22.19
CA GLY A 19 -13.49 -15.70 20.83
C GLY A 19 -13.53 -16.88 19.87
N THR A 20 -14.72 -17.24 19.40
CA THR A 20 -14.98 -18.25 18.36
C THR A 20 -14.08 -18.01 17.13
N PRO A 21 -13.58 -19.05 16.45
CA PRO A 21 -12.98 -18.86 15.14
C PRO A 21 -14.12 -18.58 14.16
N PHE A 22 -14.53 -17.32 14.05
CA PHE A 22 -15.09 -16.84 12.81
C PHE A 22 -14.01 -17.05 11.76
N ALA A 23 -14.20 -18.06 10.92
CA ALA A 23 -13.44 -18.25 9.69
C ALA A 23 -13.71 -17.02 8.79
N MET A 24 -12.99 -15.95 9.07
CA MET A 24 -12.90 -14.78 8.21
C MET A 24 -12.14 -15.26 6.99
N ALA A 25 -12.87 -15.55 5.92
CA ALA A 25 -12.30 -15.65 4.59
C ALA A 25 -11.39 -14.43 4.43
N ALA A 26 -10.08 -14.68 4.39
CA ALA A 26 -9.09 -13.62 4.34
C ALA A 26 -9.41 -12.74 3.14
N PRO A 27 -9.45 -11.40 3.29
CA PRO A 27 -9.70 -10.51 2.17
C PRO A 27 -8.65 -10.83 1.11
N GLU A 28 -9.08 -11.10 -0.13
CA GLU A 28 -8.23 -11.55 -1.25
C GLU A 28 -6.95 -10.69 -1.43
N GLN A 29 -6.95 -9.45 -0.95
CA GLN A 29 -5.78 -8.58 -0.89
C GLN A 29 -4.65 -9.05 0.04
N GLN A 30 -4.93 -9.59 1.23
CA GLN A 30 -3.88 -10.03 2.17
C GLN A 30 -3.16 -11.30 1.67
N ASN A 31 -3.87 -12.19 0.96
CA ASN A 31 -3.29 -13.41 0.38
C ASN A 31 -2.29 -13.11 -0.75
N LYS A 32 -2.53 -12.06 -1.53
CA LYS A 32 -1.70 -11.72 -2.69
C LYS A 32 -0.34 -11.15 -2.30
N MET A 33 -0.26 -10.32 -1.26
CA MET A 33 1.01 -9.79 -0.78
C MET A 33 1.90 -10.90 -0.21
N LYS A 34 1.31 -11.83 0.57
CA LYS A 34 2.04 -13.02 1.06
C LYS A 34 2.55 -13.89 -0.08
N ALA A 35 1.69 -14.23 -1.04
CA ALA A 35 2.09 -15.03 -2.21
C ALA A 35 3.17 -14.36 -3.07
N CYS A 36 3.10 -13.04 -3.27
CA CYS A 36 4.14 -12.31 -4.00
C CYS A 36 5.46 -12.23 -3.22
N ASN A 37 5.39 -12.14 -1.88
CA ASN A 37 6.56 -12.17 -1.01
C ASN A 37 7.24 -13.55 -1.01
N GLU A 38 6.46 -14.63 -0.91
CA GLU A 38 6.95 -16.01 -1.04
C GLU A 38 7.61 -16.25 -2.39
N LYS A 39 6.98 -15.82 -3.49
CA LYS A 39 7.60 -15.89 -4.82
C LYS A 39 8.86 -15.05 -4.94
N ALA A 40 8.93 -13.90 -4.27
CA ALA A 40 10.12 -13.07 -4.27
C ALA A 40 11.28 -13.77 -3.55
N ASN A 41 11.01 -14.40 -2.41
CA ASN A 41 11.99 -15.18 -1.66
C ASN A 41 12.44 -16.43 -2.43
N ALA A 42 11.50 -17.15 -3.06
CA ALA A 42 11.81 -18.32 -3.90
C ALA A 42 12.66 -17.96 -5.13
N LYS A 43 12.55 -16.72 -5.62
CA LYS A 43 13.37 -16.19 -6.73
C LYS A 43 14.71 -15.61 -6.26
N GLY A 44 15.03 -15.73 -4.98
CA GLY A 44 16.31 -15.30 -4.41
C GLY A 44 16.46 -13.79 -4.27
N PHE A 45 15.35 -13.04 -4.19
CA PHE A 45 15.32 -11.60 -3.88
C PHE A 45 15.38 -11.33 -2.36
N GLY A 46 16.19 -12.09 -1.62
CA GLY A 46 16.38 -11.95 -0.17
C GLY A 46 17.08 -10.65 0.25
N GLU A 47 17.35 -10.51 1.56
CA GLU A 47 17.95 -9.31 2.17
C GLU A 47 19.17 -8.81 1.36
N GLY A 48 19.08 -7.57 0.86
CA GLY A 48 20.10 -6.93 0.01
C GLY A 48 19.67 -6.62 -1.43
N LYS A 49 18.61 -7.25 -1.95
CA LYS A 49 18.08 -7.01 -3.31
C LYS A 49 16.80 -6.18 -3.32
N GLY A 50 16.85 -5.05 -2.62
CA GLY A 50 15.68 -4.20 -2.34
C GLY A 50 15.01 -3.67 -3.61
N ASP A 51 15.81 -3.27 -4.60
CA ASP A 51 15.32 -2.71 -5.86
C ASP A 51 14.73 -3.79 -6.77
N GLU A 52 15.39 -4.94 -6.95
CA GLU A 52 14.83 -6.03 -7.75
C GLU A 52 13.59 -6.66 -7.08
N ARG A 53 13.59 -6.78 -5.75
CA ARG A 53 12.42 -7.24 -4.99
C ARG A 53 11.25 -6.29 -5.15
N LYS A 54 11.48 -4.98 -5.14
CA LYS A 54 10.45 -3.96 -5.31
C LYS A 54 9.87 -3.97 -6.73
N ALA A 55 10.72 -4.10 -7.74
CA ALA A 55 10.28 -4.27 -9.12
C ALA A 55 9.45 -5.56 -9.29
N PHE A 56 9.95 -6.68 -8.75
CA PHE A 56 9.23 -7.96 -8.78
C PHE A 56 7.91 -7.92 -8.02
N MET A 57 7.87 -7.28 -6.85
CA MET A 57 6.65 -7.11 -6.07
C MET A 57 5.62 -6.27 -6.82
N LYS A 58 6.05 -5.16 -7.45
CA LYS A 58 5.20 -4.32 -8.29
C LYS A 58 4.63 -5.13 -9.46
N GLU A 59 5.45 -5.93 -10.12
CA GLU A 59 5.02 -6.78 -11.23
C GLU A 59 4.04 -7.88 -10.76
N CYS A 60 4.37 -8.59 -9.68
CA CYS A 60 3.52 -9.65 -9.12
C CYS A 60 2.17 -9.12 -8.62
N LEU A 61 2.18 -7.95 -7.99
CA LEU A 61 0.97 -7.29 -7.53
C LEU A 61 0.14 -6.74 -8.70
N SER A 62 0.77 -6.37 -9.81
CA SER A 62 0.09 -5.92 -11.03
C SER A 62 -0.47 -7.09 -11.86
N ALA A 63 0.28 -8.19 -12.01
CA ALA A 63 -0.07 -9.31 -12.88
C ALA A 63 -1.34 -10.07 -12.47
N LYS A 64 -1.62 -10.19 -11.16
CA LYS A 64 -2.87 -10.82 -10.68
C LYS A 64 -4.01 -9.83 -10.43
N ALA A 65 -3.85 -8.54 -10.79
CA ALA A 65 -5.00 -7.63 -10.88
C ALA A 65 -5.80 -7.87 -12.18
N GLY A 66 -5.26 -8.70 -13.09
CA GLY A 66 -5.88 -9.05 -14.37
C GLY A 66 -7.05 -10.05 -14.35
N LYS A 67 -7.64 -10.37 -13.19
CA LYS A 67 -8.93 -11.10 -13.11
C LYS A 67 -9.75 -10.57 -11.94
N GLY A 68 -10.33 -9.39 -12.11
CA GLY A 68 -11.25 -8.78 -11.15
C GLY A 68 -10.96 -7.29 -10.95
N GLY A 69 -11.44 -6.46 -11.88
CA GLY A 69 -11.38 -5.00 -11.80
C GLY A 69 -10.42 -4.42 -12.84
N GLY A 70 -10.99 -3.87 -13.91
CA GLY A 70 -10.33 -3.46 -15.14
C GLY A 70 -9.08 -2.58 -14.99
N GLY A 71 -8.31 -2.56 -16.07
CA GLY A 71 -7.13 -1.72 -16.26
C GLY A 71 -7.37 -0.33 -15.68
N LYS A 72 -6.63 -0.03 -14.62
CA LYS A 72 -6.49 1.31 -14.08
C LYS A 72 -5.00 1.48 -13.89
N ASP A 73 -4.41 2.40 -14.64
CA ASP A 73 -3.44 3.28 -14.02
C ASP A 73 -3.96 3.59 -12.63
N THR A 74 -3.21 3.17 -11.61
CA THR A 74 -3.64 3.38 -10.24
C THR A 74 -4.03 4.85 -10.11
N GLN A 75 -5.08 5.16 -9.35
CA GLN A 75 -5.47 6.57 -9.09
C GLN A 75 -4.25 7.45 -8.75
N GLN A 76 -3.25 6.84 -8.13
CA GLN A 76 -1.93 7.40 -7.85
C GLN A 76 -1.09 7.77 -9.09
N ASN A 77 -1.06 6.94 -10.14
CA ASN A 77 -0.41 7.26 -11.42
C ASN A 77 -1.12 8.42 -12.11
N LYS A 78 -2.46 8.36 -12.19
CA LYS A 78 -3.27 9.42 -12.77
C LYS A 78 -3.07 10.76 -12.08
N MET A 79 -3.04 10.75 -10.74
CA MET A 79 -2.75 11.94 -9.94
C MET A 79 -1.36 12.52 -10.24
N LYS A 80 -0.34 11.68 -10.41
CA LYS A 80 1.01 12.16 -10.77
C LYS A 80 1.03 12.82 -12.15
N ALA A 81 0.36 12.23 -13.14
CA ALA A 81 0.24 12.79 -14.48
C ALA A 81 -0.47 14.16 -14.44
N CYS A 82 -1.65 14.23 -13.82
CA CYS A 82 -2.39 15.49 -13.67
C CYS A 82 -1.56 16.57 -12.94
N ASN A 83 -0.77 16.22 -11.93
CA ASN A 83 0.10 17.18 -11.26
C ASN A 83 1.25 17.69 -12.12
N LYS A 84 1.85 16.80 -12.93
CA LYS A 84 2.91 17.18 -13.87
C LYS A 84 2.38 18.14 -14.93
N GLU A 85 1.25 17.81 -15.55
CA GLU A 85 0.63 18.66 -16.57
C GLU A 85 0.20 20.02 -16.01
N ALA A 86 -0.35 20.06 -14.79
CA ALA A 86 -0.69 21.31 -14.13
C ALA A 86 0.54 22.20 -13.91
N GLY A 87 1.69 21.60 -13.56
CA GLY A 87 2.97 22.30 -13.39
C GLY A 87 3.54 22.81 -14.71
N GLU A 88 3.48 22.01 -15.78
CA GLU A 88 3.91 22.39 -17.13
C GLU A 88 3.07 23.53 -17.71
N LYS A 89 1.77 23.53 -17.41
CA LYS A 89 0.83 24.62 -17.75
C LYS A 89 0.95 25.82 -16.78
N GLN A 90 1.83 25.75 -15.79
CA GLN A 90 2.02 26.76 -14.75
C GLN A 90 0.72 27.19 -14.03
N LEU A 91 -0.26 26.29 -13.94
CA LEU A 91 -1.55 26.56 -13.34
C LEU A 91 -1.39 26.79 -11.83
N LYS A 92 -2.00 27.85 -11.31
CA LYS A 92 -1.96 28.22 -9.89
C LYS A 92 -3.37 28.54 -9.39
N GLY A 93 -3.52 28.58 -8.07
CA GLY A 93 -4.79 28.93 -7.44
C GLY A 93 -5.94 28.04 -7.91
N ASP A 94 -7.05 28.66 -8.29
CA ASP A 94 -8.27 27.95 -8.64
C ASP A 94 -8.20 27.26 -10.01
N GLU A 95 -7.40 27.77 -10.95
CA GLU A 95 -7.17 27.14 -12.26
C GLU A 95 -6.56 25.74 -12.13
N ARG A 96 -5.60 25.57 -11.21
CA ARG A 96 -5.01 24.26 -10.93
C ARG A 96 -6.01 23.30 -10.32
N LYS A 97 -6.89 23.77 -9.42
CA LYS A 97 -7.88 22.90 -8.77
C LYS A 97 -8.90 22.40 -9.79
N GLN A 98 -9.39 23.27 -10.65
CA GLN A 98 -10.34 22.92 -11.68
C GLN A 98 -9.73 21.92 -12.67
N PHE A 99 -8.52 22.21 -13.16
CA PHE A 99 -7.78 21.27 -13.99
C PHE A 99 -7.54 19.92 -13.31
N MET A 100 -7.18 19.91 -12.03
CA MET A 100 -6.98 18.67 -11.29
C MET A 100 -8.28 17.86 -11.15
N SER A 101 -9.41 18.54 -10.88
CA SER A 101 -10.73 17.91 -10.77
C SER A 101 -11.13 17.26 -12.09
N ASP A 102 -11.01 17.99 -13.19
CA ASP A 102 -11.37 17.50 -14.53
C ASP A 102 -10.45 16.35 -14.94
N CYS A 103 -9.13 16.53 -14.77
CA CYS A 103 -8.13 15.51 -15.09
C CYS A 103 -8.34 14.23 -14.27
N LEU A 104 -8.60 14.33 -12.96
CA LEU A 104 -8.84 13.18 -12.10
C LEU A 104 -10.20 12.51 -12.31
N SER A 105 -11.16 13.22 -12.90
CA SER A 105 -12.50 12.70 -13.17
C SER A 105 -12.60 11.97 -14.52
N ALA A 106 -11.68 12.22 -15.46
CA ALA A 106 -11.64 11.62 -16.80
C ALA A 106 -11.35 10.10 -16.85
#